data_AF-A0A2S8PTH5-F1
#
_entry.id   AF-A0A2S8PTH5-F1
#
_cell.length_a   1.000
_cell.length_b   1.000
_cell.length_c   1.000
_cell.angle_alpha   90.00
_cell.angle_beta   90.00
_cell.angle_gamma   90.00
#
_symmetry.space_group_name_H-M   'P 1'
#
loop_
_entity.id
_entity.type
_entity.pdbx_description
1 polymer ?
#
loop_
_entity_poly.entity_id
_entity_poly.type
_entity_poly.pdbx_seq_one_letter_code
_entity_poly.pdbx_strand_id
1 'polypeptide(L)'
;MGKREIGKLSIFDLVISIMIAEIGVFVLEDTARPITDGLFPMATLVLIQITIAFISLKSRKIRLLFEGKPAILVSGGKLNREEMRKHRYNLDDLLLQLRGRSIENVADVEFAILENSGQLTVIPKSKRNEKREKYDMPVPQGKSNRNGKPQGPAGNALAISRSEETAGKPKQTYRTPYADPSRVPTRNRSKKILVPSGKFTYGILPIPLIMDGKVQDDNLERLNKNRFWLKNQIRQQGIKEFKDVFLCSIDHKGRLYIDRK
;
A
#
# COMPACT_ATOMS: atom_id res chain seq x y z
N MET A 1 -9.72 31.93 5.20
CA MET A 1 -9.03 30.64 5.05
C MET A 1 -9.93 29.52 5.56
N GLY A 2 -10.13 28.47 4.78
CA GLY A 2 -11.06 27.38 5.11
C GLY A 2 -10.46 26.37 6.10
N LYS A 3 -11.32 25.65 6.81
CA LYS A 3 -10.96 24.63 7.83
C LYS A 3 -9.99 23.52 7.34
N ARG A 4 -9.84 23.38 6.01
CA ARG A 4 -8.95 22.41 5.34
C ARG A 4 -7.51 22.88 5.15
N GLU A 5 -7.21 24.18 5.31
CA GLU A 5 -5.85 24.72 5.11
C GLU A 5 -5.03 24.69 6.39
N ILE A 6 -5.67 24.86 7.54
CA ILE A 6 -5.03 24.84 8.86
C ILE A 6 -4.40 23.45 9.14
N GLY A 7 -5.04 22.37 8.69
CA GLY A 7 -4.53 21.00 8.87
C GLY A 7 -3.39 20.59 7.92
N LYS A 8 -2.97 21.47 7.01
CA LYS A 8 -1.84 21.24 6.10
C LYS A 8 -0.56 21.92 6.54
N LEU A 9 -0.64 22.89 7.47
CA LEU A 9 0.53 23.56 8.00
C LEU A 9 1.29 22.59 8.90
N SER A 10 2.61 22.54 8.72
CA SER A 10 3.47 21.81 9.64
C SER A 10 3.34 22.43 11.04
N ILE A 11 3.35 21.59 12.07
CA ILE A 11 3.37 22.06 13.46
C ILE A 11 4.58 22.99 13.68
N PHE A 12 5.70 22.71 13.00
CA PHE A 12 6.88 23.57 13.03
C PHE A 12 6.61 24.94 12.43
N ASP A 13 5.90 25.02 11.30
CA ASP A 13 5.56 26.30 10.67
C ASP A 13 4.63 27.12 11.56
N LEU A 14 3.71 26.47 12.27
CA LEU A 14 2.85 27.12 13.25
C LEU A 14 3.67 27.73 14.40
N VAL A 15 4.56 26.94 14.99
CA VAL A 15 5.41 27.39 16.11
C VAL A 15 6.34 28.54 15.69
N ILE A 16 6.95 28.45 14.51
CA ILE A 16 7.79 29.53 13.96
C ILE A 16 6.96 30.79 13.66
N SER A 17 5.76 30.64 13.12
CA SER A 17 4.86 31.77 12.85
C SER A 17 4.48 32.51 14.13
N ILE A 18 4.19 31.78 15.21
CA ILE A 18 3.92 32.35 16.53
C ILE A 18 5.16 33.08 17.05
N MET A 19 6.35 32.49 16.95
CA MET A 19 7.59 33.16 17.37
C MET A 19 7.84 34.46 16.61
N ILE A 20 7.66 34.46 15.28
CA ILE A 20 7.84 35.68 14.46
C ILE A 20 6.82 36.75 14.88
N ALA A 21 5.58 36.36 15.14
CA ALA A 21 4.55 37.27 15.61
C ALA A 21 4.91 37.88 16.99
N GLU A 22 5.37 37.07 17.94
CA GLU A 22 5.82 37.55 19.26
C GLU A 22 7.00 38.53 19.13
N ILE A 23 8.00 38.21 18.31
CA ILE A 23 9.12 39.12 18.05
C ILE A 23 8.62 40.42 17.39
N GLY A 24 7.62 40.32 16.51
CA GLY A 24 7.00 41.48 15.88
C GLY A 24 6.28 42.39 16.87
N VAL A 25 5.57 41.81 17.84
CA VAL A 25 4.96 42.55 18.95
C VAL A 25 6.03 43.30 19.75
N PHE A 26 7.14 42.65 20.09
CA PHE A 26 8.23 43.31 20.83
C PHE A 26 8.85 44.50 20.08
N VAL A 27 8.96 44.43 18.75
CA VAL A 27 9.44 45.57 17.93
C VAL A 27 8.44 46.73 17.93
N LEU A 28 7.14 46.43 17.99
CA LEU A 28 6.09 47.44 17.96
C LEU A 28 5.83 48.09 19.33
N GLU A 29 6.10 47.38 20.42
CA GLU A 29 5.80 47.83 21.78
C GLU A 29 6.74 48.96 22.26
N ASP A 30 8.03 48.88 21.94
CA ASP A 30 9.04 49.85 22.40
C ASP A 30 9.70 50.59 21.21
N THR A 31 9.17 51.76 20.88
CA THR A 31 9.66 52.60 19.77
C THR A 31 11.05 53.21 20.03
N ALA A 32 11.56 53.14 21.27
CA ALA A 32 12.89 53.64 21.60
C ALA A 32 13.99 52.63 21.21
N ARG A 33 13.66 51.35 21.05
CA ARG A 33 14.61 50.33 20.63
C ARG A 33 14.79 50.31 19.12
N PRO A 34 16.03 50.14 18.63
CA PRO A 34 16.27 49.92 17.21
C PRO A 34 15.49 48.71 16.68
N ILE A 35 14.82 48.86 15.53
CA ILE A 35 14.08 47.77 14.85
C ILE A 35 14.98 46.55 14.55
N THR A 36 16.30 46.77 14.48
CA THR A 36 17.30 45.70 14.32
C THR A 36 17.19 44.62 15.39
N ASP A 37 16.78 44.98 16.61
CA ASP A 37 16.68 44.05 17.74
C ASP A 37 15.63 42.95 17.50
N GLY A 38 14.60 43.20 16.69
CA GLY A 38 13.69 42.15 16.23
C GLY A 38 14.01 41.62 14.83
N LEU A 39 14.59 42.44 13.95
CA LEU A 39 14.92 42.00 12.60
C LEU A 39 15.98 40.89 12.59
N PHE A 40 17.02 40.99 13.43
CA PHE A 40 18.07 39.96 13.52
C PHE A 40 17.52 38.59 13.98
N PRO A 41 16.76 38.49 15.08
CA PRO A 41 16.12 37.23 15.48
C PRO A 41 15.15 36.67 14.43
N MET A 42 14.31 37.50 13.82
CA MET A 42 13.39 37.06 12.77
C MET A 42 14.13 36.50 11.56
N ALA A 43 15.13 37.22 11.06
CA ALA A 43 15.94 36.77 9.93
C ALA A 43 16.68 35.46 10.25
N THR A 44 17.18 35.34 11.48
CA THR A 44 17.83 34.12 11.96
C THR A 44 16.86 32.93 11.98
N LEU A 45 15.64 33.11 12.48
CA LEU A 45 14.61 32.05 12.49
C LEU A 45 14.23 31.61 11.08
N VAL A 46 14.03 32.55 10.16
CA VAL A 46 13.72 32.24 8.75
C VAL A 46 14.89 31.50 8.10
N LEU A 47 16.13 31.92 8.36
CA LEU A 47 17.32 31.24 7.83
C LEU A 47 17.44 29.80 8.37
N ILE A 48 17.16 29.59 9.66
CA ILE A 48 17.13 28.26 10.27
C ILE A 48 16.05 27.39 9.61
N GLN A 49 14.85 27.94 9.37
CA GLN A 49 13.77 27.22 8.69
C GLN A 49 14.18 26.75 7.28
N ILE A 50 14.75 27.65 6.48
CA ILE A 50 15.25 27.33 5.13
C ILE A 50 16.37 26.29 5.21
N THR A 51 17.27 26.42 6.18
CA THR A 51 18.39 25.49 6.37
C THR A 51 17.90 24.09 6.73
N ILE A 52 16.94 23.95 7.64
CA ILE A 52 16.33 22.67 8.00
C ILE A 52 15.63 22.04 6.80
N ALA A 53 14.92 22.83 6.00
CA ALA A 53 14.27 22.35 4.77
C ALA A 53 15.31 21.78 3.79
N PHE A 54 16.40 22.52 3.54
CA PHE A 54 17.47 22.07 2.64
C PHE A 54 18.16 20.80 3.14
N ILE A 55 18.45 20.72 4.44
CA ILE A 55 19.08 19.54 5.05
C ILE A 55 18.11 18.33 5.00
N SER A 56 16.81 18.54 5.21
CA SER A 56 15.79 17.50 5.13
C SER A 56 15.65 16.91 3.72
N LEU A 57 15.83 17.74 2.67
CA LEU A 57 15.88 17.27 1.28
C LEU A 57 17.08 16.37 1.01
N LYS A 58 18.24 16.68 1.61
CA LYS A 58 19.48 15.92 1.40
C LYS A 58 19.54 14.63 2.22
N SER A 59 18.93 14.61 3.41
CA SER A 59 19.01 13.46 4.34
C SER A 59 17.65 12.92 4.71
N ARG A 60 17.37 11.68 4.28
CA ARG A 60 16.15 10.96 4.67
C ARG A 60 16.06 10.75 6.19
N LYS A 61 17.17 10.60 6.91
CA LYS A 61 17.14 10.44 8.37
C LYS A 61 16.63 11.70 9.06
N ILE A 62 17.05 12.86 8.57
CA ILE A 62 16.66 14.17 9.11
C ILE A 62 15.20 14.42 8.80
N ARG A 63 14.77 14.19 7.55
CA ARG A 63 13.36 14.20 7.19
C ARG A 63 12.51 13.32 8.11
N LEU A 64 12.92 12.09 8.39
CA LEU A 64 12.18 11.19 9.29
C LEU A 64 12.25 11.58 10.77
N LEU A 65 13.24 12.38 11.19
CA LEU A 65 13.34 12.92 12.55
C LEU A 65 12.39 14.10 12.75
N PHE A 66 12.35 15.02 11.78
CA PHE A 66 11.53 16.23 11.83
C PHE A 66 10.09 15.96 11.40
N GLU A 67 9.86 15.28 10.27
CA GLU A 67 8.50 15.00 9.80
C GLU A 67 7.89 13.80 10.52
N GLY A 68 8.69 12.84 10.99
CA GLY A 68 8.25 11.59 11.62
C GLY A 68 8.26 10.38 10.68
N LYS A 69 7.86 9.21 11.20
CA LYS A 69 7.70 7.97 10.40
C LYS A 69 6.22 7.59 10.34
N PRO A 70 5.65 7.33 9.15
CA PRO A 70 4.28 6.85 9.05
C PRO A 70 4.16 5.44 9.67
N ALA A 71 2.99 5.13 10.21
CA ALA A 71 2.74 3.89 10.95
C ALA A 71 1.71 3.00 10.24
N ILE A 72 2.03 1.72 10.07
CA ILE A 72 1.11 0.76 9.45
C ILE A 72 0.16 0.23 10.52
N LEU A 73 -1.10 0.68 10.50
CA LEU A 73 -2.13 0.28 11.44
C LEU A 73 -2.88 -0.99 11.01
N VAL A 74 -3.01 -1.23 9.70
CA VAL A 74 -3.62 -2.45 9.15
C VAL A 74 -2.71 -3.01 8.06
N SER A 75 -2.50 -4.34 8.09
CA SER A 75 -1.83 -5.06 7.01
C SER A 75 -2.52 -6.40 6.74
N GLY A 76 -2.87 -6.66 5.47
CA GLY A 76 -3.57 -7.87 5.04
C GLY A 76 -4.90 -8.10 5.78
N GLY A 77 -5.58 -7.04 6.21
CA GLY A 77 -6.82 -7.08 6.97
C GLY A 77 -6.65 -7.36 8.47
N LYS A 78 -5.42 -7.33 8.99
CA LYS A 78 -5.12 -7.50 10.42
C LYS A 78 -4.69 -6.19 11.05
N LEU A 79 -5.25 -5.89 12.23
CA LEU A 79 -4.91 -4.72 13.03
C LEU A 79 -3.55 -4.89 13.71
N ASN A 80 -2.70 -3.89 13.58
CA ASN A 80 -1.47 -3.76 14.34
C ASN A 80 -1.72 -2.97 15.64
N ARG A 81 -2.15 -3.68 16.68
CA ARG A 81 -2.49 -3.08 17.99
C ARG A 81 -1.30 -2.38 18.65
N GLU A 82 -0.08 -2.86 18.42
CA GLU A 82 1.12 -2.25 18.98
C GLU A 82 1.36 -0.87 18.37
N GLU A 83 1.27 -0.75 17.05
CA GLU A 83 1.44 0.54 16.37
C GLU A 83 0.30 1.51 16.68
N MET A 84 -0.95 1.03 16.76
CA MET A 84 -2.08 1.84 17.21
C MET A 84 -1.85 2.40 18.63
N ARG A 85 -1.37 1.56 19.57
CA ARG A 85 -1.06 2.00 20.94
C ARG A 85 0.09 3.01 20.98
N LYS A 86 1.17 2.78 20.22
CA LYS A 86 2.31 3.72 20.13
C LYS A 86 1.87 5.10 19.64
N HIS A 87 0.94 5.13 18.69
CA HIS A 87 0.43 6.37 18.09
C HIS A 87 -0.84 6.89 18.75
N ARG A 88 -1.26 6.29 19.88
CA ARG A 88 -2.49 6.64 20.61
C ARG A 88 -3.72 6.73 19.70
N TYR A 89 -3.77 5.87 18.69
CA TYR A 89 -4.81 5.86 17.67
C TYR A 89 -5.85 4.79 17.99
N ASN A 90 -7.10 5.20 18.21
CA ASN A 90 -8.14 4.29 18.67
C ASN A 90 -8.74 3.47 17.51
N LEU A 91 -9.36 2.34 17.86
CA LEU A 91 -10.09 1.53 16.88
C LEU A 91 -11.29 2.30 16.30
N ASP A 92 -11.97 3.10 17.12
CA ASP A 92 -13.12 3.89 16.66
C ASP A 92 -12.70 4.93 15.62
N ASP A 93 -11.55 5.59 15.81
CA ASP A 93 -10.98 6.53 14.83
C ASP A 93 -10.64 5.81 13.52
N LEU A 94 -10.02 4.63 13.61
CA LEU A 94 -9.70 3.81 12.44
C LEU A 94 -10.97 3.45 11.66
N LEU A 95 -11.98 2.93 12.35
CA LEU A 95 -13.25 2.53 11.75
C LEU A 95 -14.01 3.71 11.16
N LEU A 96 -13.98 4.87 11.82
CA LEU A 96 -14.58 6.11 11.31
C LEU A 96 -13.90 6.56 10.01
N GLN A 97 -12.57 6.54 9.95
CA GLN A 97 -11.84 6.92 8.74
C GLN A 97 -12.02 5.91 7.59
N LEU A 98 -12.12 4.62 7.90
CA LEU A 98 -12.47 3.58 6.92
C LEU A 98 -13.89 3.77 6.36
N ARG A 99 -14.87 4.03 7.25
CA ARG A 99 -16.25 4.31 6.85
C ARG A 99 -16.36 5.54 5.96
N GLY A 100 -15.61 6.60 6.26
CA GLY A 100 -15.53 7.80 5.42
C GLY A 100 -15.02 7.54 3.99
N ARG A 101 -14.45 6.36 3.73
CA ARG A 101 -14.01 5.88 2.41
C ARG A 101 -14.82 4.70 1.88
N SER A 102 -16.03 4.50 2.41
CA SER A 102 -16.94 3.41 2.03
C SER A 102 -16.35 2.00 2.25
N ILE A 103 -15.46 1.86 3.23
CA ILE A 103 -14.91 0.56 3.66
C ILE A 103 -15.50 0.22 5.02
N GLU A 104 -16.39 -0.77 5.05
CA GLU A 104 -17.10 -1.17 6.28
C GLU A 104 -16.29 -2.16 7.13
N ASN A 105 -15.50 -3.02 6.47
CA ASN A 105 -14.75 -4.07 7.13
C ASN A 105 -13.24 -3.84 7.03
N VAL A 106 -12.56 -3.91 8.18
CA VAL A 106 -11.09 -3.88 8.25
C VAL A 106 -10.47 -5.04 7.46
N ALA A 107 -11.16 -6.18 7.37
CA ALA A 107 -10.68 -7.36 6.65
C ALA A 107 -10.46 -7.11 5.15
N ASP A 108 -11.18 -6.15 4.56
CA ASP A 108 -11.10 -5.76 3.15
C ASP A 108 -9.98 -4.74 2.89
N VAL A 109 -9.22 -4.37 3.91
CA VAL A 109 -8.10 -3.44 3.81
C VAL A 109 -6.80 -4.22 3.63
N GLU A 110 -6.08 -3.95 2.55
CA GLU A 110 -4.75 -4.52 2.34
C GLU A 110 -3.73 -3.75 3.18
N PHE A 111 -3.79 -2.41 3.16
CA PHE A 111 -2.99 -1.57 4.04
C PHE A 111 -3.74 -0.34 4.54
N ALA A 112 -3.58 -0.02 5.82
CA ALA A 112 -3.93 1.29 6.36
C ALA A 112 -2.69 1.90 7.03
N ILE A 113 -2.29 3.08 6.56
CA ILE A 113 -1.08 3.78 6.95
C ILE A 113 -1.50 5.10 7.61
N LEU A 114 -1.13 5.30 8.86
CA LEU A 114 -1.29 6.57 9.55
C LEU A 114 -0.11 7.48 9.18
N GLU A 115 -0.42 8.55 8.47
CA GLU A 115 0.52 9.61 8.13
C GLU A 115 0.81 10.49 9.35
N ASN A 116 1.94 11.20 9.33
CA ASN A 116 2.35 12.06 10.44
C ASN A 116 1.44 13.30 10.61
N SER A 117 0.64 13.60 9.59
CA SER A 117 -0.44 14.59 9.64
C SER A 117 -1.67 14.11 10.42
N GLY A 118 -1.71 12.85 10.86
CA GLY A 118 -2.86 12.21 11.49
C GLY A 118 -3.91 11.67 10.51
N GLN A 119 -3.68 11.83 9.20
CA GLN A 119 -4.54 11.26 8.18
C GLN A 119 -4.23 9.78 7.95
N LEU A 120 -5.26 8.96 7.75
CA LEU A 120 -5.11 7.57 7.37
C LEU A 120 -5.12 7.44 5.84
N THR A 121 -4.08 6.89 5.25
CA THR A 121 -4.08 6.39 3.86
C THR A 121 -4.54 4.94 3.86
N VAL A 122 -5.49 4.58 2.99
CA VAL A 122 -6.12 3.25 2.99
C VAL A 122 -6.05 2.68 1.59
N ILE A 123 -5.58 1.44 1.50
CA ILE A 123 -5.41 0.69 0.27
C ILE A 123 -6.26 -0.56 0.43
N PRO A 124 -7.40 -0.66 -0.28
CA PRO A 124 -8.27 -1.82 -0.18
C PRO A 124 -7.61 -3.04 -0.83
N LYS A 125 -8.03 -4.23 -0.39
CA LYS A 125 -7.72 -5.47 -1.08
C LYS A 125 -8.33 -5.43 -2.46
N SER A 126 -7.50 -5.66 -3.48
CA SER A 126 -8.00 -5.89 -4.82
C SER A 126 -8.90 -7.12 -4.75
N LYS A 127 -10.19 -6.99 -5.10
CA LYS A 127 -11.03 -8.11 -5.52
C LYS A 127 -10.49 -8.64 -6.85
N ARG A 128 -9.26 -9.14 -6.86
CA ARG A 128 -8.69 -9.86 -8.00
C ARG A 128 -9.44 -11.18 -7.98
N ASN A 129 -10.50 -11.22 -8.79
CA ASN A 129 -11.34 -12.37 -9.07
C ASN A 129 -10.65 -13.68 -8.71
N GLU A 130 -11.27 -14.43 -7.80
CA GLU A 130 -11.00 -15.84 -7.56
C GLU A 130 -11.24 -16.72 -8.81
N LYS A 131 -11.56 -16.13 -9.96
CA LYS A 131 -11.29 -16.72 -11.26
C LYS A 131 -9.80 -16.60 -11.58
N ARG A 132 -9.01 -17.51 -11.00
CA ARG A 132 -7.95 -18.11 -11.80
C ARG A 132 -8.66 -18.77 -12.98
N GLU A 133 -8.71 -18.09 -14.12
CA GLU A 133 -8.76 -18.82 -15.38
C GLU A 133 -7.54 -19.72 -15.37
N LYS A 134 -7.82 -21.00 -15.15
CA LYS A 134 -6.92 -22.10 -15.36
C LYS A 134 -6.54 -22.03 -16.85
N TYR A 135 -5.50 -21.28 -17.17
CA TYR A 135 -4.77 -21.49 -18.42
C TYR A 135 -4.16 -22.88 -18.29
N ASP A 136 -4.94 -23.88 -18.66
CA ASP A 136 -4.44 -25.20 -19.02
C ASP A 136 -3.49 -24.95 -20.20
N MET A 137 -2.20 -24.77 -19.91
CA MET A 137 -1.19 -24.94 -20.94
C MET A 137 -1.33 -26.37 -21.43
N PRO A 138 -1.56 -26.61 -22.74
CA PRO A 138 -1.48 -27.95 -23.29
C PRO A 138 -0.06 -28.43 -23.02
N VAL A 139 0.08 -29.41 -22.12
CA VAL A 139 1.33 -30.13 -21.97
C VAL A 139 1.57 -30.81 -23.31
N PRO A 140 2.70 -30.55 -24.00
CA PRO A 140 3.01 -31.26 -25.23
C PRO A 140 3.12 -32.74 -24.88
N GLN A 141 2.18 -33.57 -25.37
CA GLN A 141 2.27 -35.01 -25.22
C GLN A 141 3.47 -35.51 -26.03
N GLY A 142 4.57 -35.77 -25.32
CA GLY A 142 5.69 -36.51 -25.87
C GLY A 142 5.22 -37.89 -26.31
N LYS A 143 5.38 -38.19 -27.60
CA LYS A 143 5.08 -39.49 -28.20
C LYS A 143 5.93 -40.57 -27.50
N SER A 144 5.31 -41.37 -26.64
CA SER A 144 5.86 -42.66 -26.22
C SER A 144 5.33 -43.72 -27.17
N ASN A 145 6.16 -44.09 -28.12
CA ASN A 145 5.94 -45.19 -29.04
C ASN A 145 6.03 -46.51 -28.26
N ARG A 146 4.91 -47.24 -28.12
CA ARG A 146 4.93 -48.68 -27.83
C ARG A 146 3.89 -49.39 -28.69
N ASN A 147 4.42 -50.14 -29.66
CA ASN A 147 3.73 -51.16 -30.44
C ASN A 147 3.05 -52.22 -29.56
N GLY A 148 1.87 -52.66 -29.98
CA GLY A 148 1.22 -53.87 -29.45
C GLY A 148 -0.28 -53.94 -29.76
N LYS A 149 -0.64 -54.45 -30.94
CA LYS A 149 -1.97 -55.05 -31.25
C LYS A 149 -2.13 -56.36 -30.44
N PRO A 150 -3.36 -56.87 -30.13
CA PRO A 150 -4.32 -57.30 -31.15
C PRO A 150 -5.85 -57.14 -30.87
N GLN A 151 -6.57 -56.96 -31.99
CA GLN A 151 -7.91 -57.39 -32.45
C GLN A 151 -9.03 -57.88 -31.49
N GLY A 152 -10.15 -57.11 -31.47
CA GLY A 152 -11.56 -57.50 -31.76
C GLY A 152 -12.38 -58.39 -30.79
N PRO A 153 -13.72 -58.57 -30.98
CA PRO A 153 -14.66 -57.83 -31.84
C PRO A 153 -16.02 -57.40 -31.16
N ALA A 154 -16.70 -56.48 -31.85
CA ALA A 154 -18.16 -56.25 -32.04
C ALA A 154 -19.23 -56.62 -30.98
N GLY A 155 -20.16 -55.68 -30.74
CA GLY A 155 -21.47 -55.95 -30.14
C GLY A 155 -22.40 -54.72 -30.14
N ASN A 156 -23.40 -54.75 -31.02
CA ASN A 156 -24.50 -53.78 -31.20
C ASN A 156 -25.42 -53.66 -29.98
N ALA A 157 -26.09 -52.50 -29.81
CA ALA A 157 -27.53 -52.44 -29.54
C ALA A 157 -28.09 -51.00 -29.69
N LEU A 158 -28.97 -50.84 -30.67
CA LEU A 158 -29.99 -49.79 -30.75
C LEU A 158 -31.03 -49.98 -29.64
N ALA A 159 -31.75 -48.89 -29.24
CA ALA A 159 -33.22 -48.79 -29.34
C ALA A 159 -33.92 -47.84 -28.32
N ILE A 160 -34.65 -46.87 -28.89
CA ILE A 160 -36.08 -46.56 -28.63
C ILE A 160 -36.48 -45.60 -27.47
N SER A 161 -36.89 -44.37 -27.90
CA SER A 161 -38.07 -43.51 -27.56
C SER A 161 -38.84 -43.73 -26.24
N ARG A 162 -39.50 -42.75 -25.58
CA ARG A 162 -40.56 -41.83 -26.07
C ARG A 162 -41.12 -40.95 -24.91
N SER A 163 -41.77 -39.83 -25.28
CA SER A 163 -42.89 -39.07 -24.63
C SER A 163 -42.72 -38.34 -23.27
N GLU A 164 -42.64 -37.01 -23.38
CA GLU A 164 -43.60 -35.96 -22.94
C GLU A 164 -44.29 -35.94 -21.56
N GLU A 165 -44.33 -34.71 -21.03
CA GLU A 165 -45.41 -33.98 -20.32
C GLU A 165 -45.39 -33.71 -18.80
N THR A 166 -45.43 -32.40 -18.52
CA THR A 166 -46.19 -31.66 -17.49
C THR A 166 -45.67 -31.44 -16.05
N ALA A 167 -45.48 -30.14 -15.78
CA ALA A 167 -46.04 -29.33 -14.68
C ALA A 167 -45.63 -29.55 -13.21
N GLY A 168 -45.23 -28.45 -12.56
CA GLY A 168 -45.39 -28.23 -11.11
C GLY A 168 -44.12 -27.87 -10.33
N LYS A 169 -43.76 -26.58 -10.25
CA LYS A 169 -42.74 -26.08 -9.30
C LYS A 169 -43.37 -25.87 -7.91
N PRO A 170 -42.80 -26.39 -6.81
CA PRO A 170 -43.16 -25.92 -5.47
C PRO A 170 -42.23 -24.77 -5.02
N LYS A 171 -42.83 -23.70 -4.49
CA LYS A 171 -42.16 -22.58 -3.80
C LYS A 171 -41.55 -23.08 -2.49
N GLN A 172 -40.23 -23.11 -2.40
CA GLN A 172 -39.52 -23.48 -1.16
C GLN A 172 -39.35 -22.24 -0.26
N THR A 173 -40.09 -22.24 0.84
CA THR A 173 -40.03 -21.25 1.92
C THR A 173 -38.81 -21.56 2.80
N TYR A 174 -37.83 -20.66 2.87
CA TYR A 174 -36.69 -20.83 3.78
C TYR A 174 -37.11 -20.44 5.20
N ARG A 175 -37.35 -21.44 6.07
CA ARG A 175 -37.30 -21.28 7.53
C ARG A 175 -35.85 -21.41 7.96
N THR A 176 -35.29 -20.37 8.59
CA THR A 176 -33.99 -20.43 9.27
C THR A 176 -34.13 -21.23 10.58
N PRO A 177 -33.29 -22.25 10.85
CA PRO A 177 -33.23 -22.85 12.17
C PRO A 177 -32.42 -21.94 13.10
N TYR A 178 -33.05 -21.47 14.17
CA TYR A 178 -32.39 -20.83 15.30
C TYR A 178 -31.46 -21.87 15.96
N ALA A 179 -30.15 -21.66 15.90
CA ALA A 179 -29.14 -22.57 16.46
C ALA A 179 -29.07 -22.41 17.99
N ASP A 180 -29.13 -23.54 18.69
CA ASP A 180 -29.00 -23.68 20.15
C ASP A 180 -27.71 -23.03 20.70
N PRO A 181 -27.79 -22.06 21.63
CA PRO A 181 -26.63 -21.37 22.21
C PRO A 181 -25.72 -22.25 23.07
N SER A 182 -26.12 -23.48 23.38
CA SER A 182 -25.48 -24.33 24.40
C SER A 182 -24.30 -25.17 23.88
N ARG A 183 -24.01 -25.14 22.57
CA ARG A 183 -22.88 -25.86 21.96
C ARG A 183 -21.70 -24.90 21.69
N VAL A 184 -20.87 -24.68 22.70
CA VAL A 184 -19.56 -24.03 22.53
C VAL A 184 -18.56 -25.07 22.01
N PRO A 185 -17.99 -24.95 20.80
CA PRO A 185 -16.93 -25.85 20.36
C PRO A 185 -15.66 -25.51 21.15
N THR A 186 -15.15 -26.48 21.92
CA THR A 186 -13.89 -26.36 22.66
C THR A 186 -12.74 -26.09 21.69
N ARG A 187 -12.29 -24.83 21.64
CA ARG A 187 -11.18 -24.37 20.79
C ARG A 187 -9.86 -24.88 21.34
N ASN A 188 -9.34 -25.94 20.74
CA ASN A 188 -8.00 -26.49 21.00
C ASN A 188 -6.93 -25.40 20.87
N ARG A 189 -6.11 -25.23 21.93
CA ARG A 189 -5.09 -24.19 22.08
C ARG A 189 -3.86 -24.49 21.23
N SER A 190 -3.20 -23.39 20.82
CA SER A 190 -1.79 -23.32 20.42
C SER A 190 -1.40 -23.79 19.01
N LYS A 191 -1.94 -23.15 17.96
CA LYS A 191 -1.09 -22.87 16.79
C LYS A 191 -0.31 -21.58 17.08
N LYS A 192 0.97 -21.72 17.46
CA LYS A 192 1.93 -20.61 17.44
C LYS A 192 1.79 -19.93 16.08
N ILE A 193 1.38 -18.67 16.09
CA ILE A 193 1.36 -17.85 14.88
C ILE A 193 2.82 -17.68 14.48
N LEU A 194 3.27 -18.44 13.48
CA LEU A 194 4.54 -18.22 12.83
C LEU A 194 4.43 -16.90 12.07
N VAL A 195 4.82 -15.81 12.71
CA VAL A 195 5.10 -14.55 12.02
C VAL A 195 6.43 -14.77 11.31
N PRO A 196 6.50 -14.72 9.97
CA PRO A 196 7.78 -14.78 9.29
C PRO A 196 8.62 -13.59 9.74
N SER A 197 9.82 -13.85 10.27
CA SER A 197 10.79 -12.82 10.69
C SER A 197 11.44 -12.07 9.51
N GLY A 198 10.67 -11.84 8.44
CA GLY A 198 11.12 -11.07 7.29
C GLY A 198 11.06 -9.58 7.60
N LYS A 199 12.17 -8.86 7.40
CA LYS A 199 12.20 -7.40 7.41
C LYS A 199 11.12 -6.87 6.46
N PHE A 200 10.06 -6.25 7.00
CA PHE A 200 8.99 -5.69 6.19
C PHE A 200 9.50 -4.50 5.37
N THR A 201 9.46 -4.60 4.04
CA THR A 201 9.79 -3.53 3.10
C THR A 201 8.53 -2.82 2.59
N TYR A 202 8.68 -1.56 2.18
CA TYR A 202 7.67 -0.62 1.65
C TYR A 202 6.96 -1.10 0.35
N GLY A 203 6.48 -2.33 0.30
CA GLY A 203 5.96 -3.02 -0.89
C GLY A 203 4.58 -2.55 -1.36
N ILE A 204 4.29 -1.26 -1.27
CA ILE A 204 3.04 -0.68 -1.76
C ILE A 204 3.29 0.60 -2.54
N LEU A 205 4.35 1.32 -2.16
CA LEU A 205 4.84 2.45 -2.92
C LEU A 205 5.76 1.95 -4.04
N PRO A 206 5.62 2.46 -5.27
CA PRO A 206 6.58 2.17 -6.34
C PRO A 206 8.01 2.46 -5.87
N ILE A 207 8.90 1.49 -6.03
CA ILE A 207 10.30 1.64 -5.65
C ILE A 207 11.03 2.28 -6.84
N PRO A 208 11.65 3.46 -6.67
CA PRO A 208 12.39 4.09 -7.75
C PRO A 208 13.68 3.32 -8.04
N LEU A 209 13.87 2.97 -9.31
CA LEU A 209 15.05 2.28 -9.84
C LEU A 209 15.99 3.24 -10.59
N ILE A 210 15.44 4.31 -11.16
CA ILE A 210 16.20 5.42 -11.77
C ILE A 210 15.55 6.74 -11.34
N MET A 211 16.36 7.70 -10.91
CA MET A 211 15.93 9.09 -10.65
C MET A 211 16.94 10.03 -11.30
N ASP A 212 16.46 10.98 -12.11
CA ASP A 212 17.26 11.99 -12.82
C ASP A 212 18.40 11.41 -13.66
N GLY A 213 18.19 10.21 -14.19
CA GLY A 213 19.18 9.48 -14.98
C GLY A 213 20.19 8.68 -14.16
N LYS A 214 20.08 8.66 -12.83
CA LYS A 214 20.94 7.91 -11.91
C LYS A 214 20.24 6.66 -11.40
N VAL A 215 20.90 5.51 -11.55
CA VAL A 215 20.41 4.23 -11.05
C VAL A 215 20.47 4.17 -9.52
N GLN A 216 19.42 3.64 -8.91
CA GLN A 216 19.30 3.45 -7.46
C GLN A 216 19.70 2.02 -7.09
N ASP A 217 20.98 1.75 -6.87
CA ASP A 217 21.51 0.39 -6.67
C ASP A 217 20.96 -0.29 -5.41
N ASP A 218 20.91 0.43 -4.28
CA ASP A 218 20.30 -0.06 -3.04
C ASP A 218 18.88 -0.61 -3.25
N ASN A 219 18.13 0.02 -4.16
CA ASN A 219 16.76 -0.40 -4.47
C ASN A 219 16.72 -1.62 -5.38
N LEU A 220 17.69 -1.76 -6.29
CA LEU A 220 17.85 -2.95 -7.12
C LEU A 220 18.25 -4.17 -6.27
N GLU A 221 19.19 -4.00 -5.35
CA GLU A 221 19.64 -5.07 -4.45
C GLU A 221 18.49 -5.57 -3.55
N ARG A 222 17.66 -4.65 -3.03
CA ARG A 222 16.46 -5.00 -2.25
C ARG A 222 15.44 -5.83 -3.03
N LEU A 223 15.44 -5.71 -4.36
CA LEU A 223 14.58 -6.46 -5.27
C LEU A 223 15.27 -7.72 -5.83
N ASN A 224 16.50 -7.99 -5.40
CA ASN A 224 17.37 -9.02 -5.95
C ASN A 224 17.49 -8.89 -7.48
N LYS A 225 17.65 -7.64 -7.96
CA LYS A 225 17.86 -7.25 -9.35
C LYS A 225 19.21 -6.57 -9.50
N ASN A 226 19.69 -6.48 -10.73
CA ASN A 226 20.94 -5.81 -11.06
C ASN A 226 20.72 -4.78 -12.18
N ARG A 227 21.75 -3.97 -12.45
CA ARG A 227 21.72 -2.96 -13.51
C ARG A 227 21.46 -3.56 -14.90
N PHE A 228 21.93 -4.79 -15.15
CA PHE A 228 21.70 -5.48 -16.42
C PHE A 228 20.22 -5.77 -16.65
N TRP A 229 19.53 -6.30 -15.64
CA TRP A 229 18.09 -6.49 -15.67
C TRP A 229 17.38 -5.17 -15.97
N LEU A 230 17.74 -4.08 -15.27
CA LEU A 230 17.14 -2.77 -15.49
C LEU A 230 17.41 -2.22 -16.90
N LYS A 231 18.63 -2.39 -17.43
CA LYS A 231 18.99 -2.00 -18.81
C LYS A 231 18.11 -2.72 -19.84
N ASN A 232 17.85 -4.02 -19.63
CA ASN A 232 16.96 -4.77 -20.53
C ASN A 232 15.52 -4.26 -20.48
N GLN A 233 15.01 -3.90 -19.30
CA GLN A 233 13.65 -3.38 -19.15
C GLN A 233 13.46 -2.04 -19.87
N ILE A 234 14.39 -1.09 -19.70
CA ILE A 234 14.26 0.22 -20.37
C ILE A 234 14.47 0.12 -21.89
N ARG A 235 15.28 -0.83 -22.36
CA ARG A 235 15.50 -1.08 -23.79
C ARG A 235 14.26 -1.65 -24.48
N GLN A 236 13.47 -2.47 -23.79
CA GLN A 236 12.17 -2.95 -24.31
C GLN A 236 11.21 -1.78 -24.55
N GLN A 237 11.39 -0.66 -23.84
CA GLN A 237 10.64 0.58 -24.02
C GLN A 237 11.35 1.58 -24.94
N GLY A 238 12.32 1.14 -25.75
CA GLY A 238 13.01 1.97 -26.73
C GLY A 238 14.04 2.96 -26.19
N ILE A 239 14.41 2.88 -24.90
CA ILE A 239 15.37 3.78 -24.25
C ILE A 239 16.75 3.13 -24.24
N LYS A 240 17.77 3.87 -24.69
CA LYS A 240 19.14 3.34 -24.80
C LYS A 240 19.90 3.49 -23.49
N GLU A 241 19.95 4.69 -22.91
CA GLU A 241 20.76 4.98 -21.74
C GLU A 241 19.95 5.31 -20.48
N PHE A 242 20.51 5.02 -19.30
CA PHE A 242 19.86 5.38 -18.03
C PHE A 242 19.70 6.89 -17.89
N LYS A 243 20.66 7.67 -18.41
CA LYS A 243 20.68 9.14 -18.30
C LYS A 243 19.47 9.83 -18.95
N ASP A 244 18.83 9.14 -19.92
CA ASP A 244 17.68 9.62 -20.69
C ASP A 244 16.34 9.38 -19.97
N VAL A 245 16.38 8.76 -18.78
CA VAL A 245 15.22 8.47 -17.95
C VAL A 245 15.14 9.49 -16.82
N PHE A 246 14.02 10.20 -16.72
CA PHE A 246 13.74 11.08 -15.58
C PHE A 246 13.37 10.27 -14.35
N LEU A 247 12.42 9.34 -14.49
CA LEU A 247 11.98 8.44 -13.42
C LEU A 247 11.72 7.04 -13.96
N CYS A 248 12.28 6.02 -13.32
CA CYS A 248 11.84 4.63 -13.50
C CYS A 248 11.49 4.06 -12.13
N SER A 249 10.28 3.53 -11.96
CA SER A 249 9.84 2.91 -10.70
C SER A 249 9.13 1.59 -10.96
N ILE A 250 9.20 0.68 -9.99
CA ILE A 250 8.53 -0.62 -10.05
C ILE A 250 7.53 -0.76 -8.90
N ASP A 251 6.29 -1.11 -9.22
CA ASP A 251 5.27 -1.37 -8.21
C ASP A 251 5.36 -2.80 -7.64
N HIS A 252 4.57 -3.07 -6.60
CA HIS A 252 4.50 -4.39 -5.96
C HIS A 252 3.93 -5.51 -6.85
N LYS A 253 3.36 -5.17 -8.01
CA LYS A 253 2.89 -6.11 -9.04
C LYS A 253 3.96 -6.38 -10.10
N GLY A 254 5.14 -5.76 -9.97
CA GLY A 254 6.23 -5.86 -10.93
C GLY A 254 6.04 -5.00 -12.17
N ARG A 255 5.06 -4.09 -12.18
CA ARG A 255 4.84 -3.17 -13.30
C ARG A 255 5.81 -2.02 -13.21
N LEU A 256 6.50 -1.76 -14.31
CA LEU A 256 7.39 -0.62 -14.45
C LEU A 256 6.63 0.59 -14.96
N TYR A 257 6.88 1.73 -14.34
CA TYR A 257 6.57 3.05 -14.87
C TYR A 257 7.89 3.71 -15.26
N ILE A 258 7.95 4.25 -16.48
CA ILE A 258 9.14 4.92 -17.01
C ILE A 258 8.72 6.26 -17.60
N ASP A 259 9.34 7.32 -17.11
CA ASP A 259 9.24 8.68 -17.60
C ASP A 259 10.58 9.12 -18.20
N ARG A 260 10.54 9.71 -19.39
CA ARG A 260 11.72 10.11 -20.15
C ARG A 260 12.05 11.57 -19.86
N LYS A 261 13.31 11.95 -20.02
CA LYS A 261 13.70 13.37 -20.06
C LYS A 261 13.33 14.00 -21.40
#